data_AF-A0A0H5Q3B0-F1
#
_entry.id   AF-A0A0H5Q3B0-F1
#
_cell.length_a   1.000
_cell.length_b   1.000
_cell.length_c   1.000
_cell.angle_alpha   90.00
_cell.angle_beta   90.00
_cell.angle_gamma   90.00
#
_symmetry.space_group_name_H-M   'P 1'
#
loop_
_entity.id
_entity.type
_entity.pdbx_description
1 polymer ?
#
loop_
_entity_poly.entity_id
_entity_poly.type
_entity_poly.pdbx_seq_one_letter_code
_entity_poly.pdbx_strand_id
1 'polypeptide(L)'
;MSKLDELITLFCPDGVPHKTLGELGKFYGGLTGKSKDDFTDGNAKFITYKNVYSNPALQIDVEDRVKIADGEKQRTLEYGDVIFTGSSETPDECGISSVVTVKTDEKLYLNSFCFIFRFNDLSVMLPDFAKHLFRSSDLRYQIGKTASGVTRFNVSKKLMERVTIPLPPMEVQSEIVRILDNFTELTAELTAELTARKKQYEYYRNRLLEYPKNKSSMVAISDLGKWSGGKTPSTSNKEFWEDGTIPWISSKDMKFPTLEDTEDHLTEKALTEGGMTLLPEGTVAIVTRSGILKHTFPVAYVPFRTTVNQDIKVLIVKEGLSARYVFHALQSYGENIRKTTKKQGGTVDSLDFQKVLAYEIPVPALDVQNRLVEVLDNFETICSDLKIGLPAEIEARQKQYEFYRDALLTYAATGKTILTDRQTDELNGLILLCQYVFGFVFVTLNMISENHDSKRKPITSSNREAGEYPYYGASGIVDYVSGYAIIEEIEVGV
;
A
#
# COMPACT_ATOMS: atom_id res chain seq x y z
N MET A 1 -25.36 11.93 -19.44
CA MET A 1 -24.38 13.01 -19.26
C MET A 1 -24.21 13.16 -17.77
N SER A 2 -22.99 13.10 -17.28
CA SER A 2 -22.76 13.22 -15.84
C SER A 2 -22.92 14.63 -15.34
N LYS A 3 -22.96 14.78 -14.02
CA LYS A 3 -22.73 16.09 -13.42
C LYS A 3 -21.36 16.68 -13.79
N LEU A 4 -20.28 15.90 -13.83
CA LEU A 4 -18.94 16.38 -14.22
C LEU A 4 -18.81 16.74 -15.72
N ASP A 5 -19.55 16.09 -16.61
CA ASP A 5 -19.57 16.18 -18.07
C ASP A 5 -20.44 17.36 -18.44
N GLU A 6 -21.57 17.53 -17.75
CA GLU A 6 -22.38 18.72 -17.81
C GLU A 6 -21.54 19.91 -17.36
N LEU A 7 -20.82 19.82 -16.24
CA LEU A 7 -19.94 20.89 -15.77
C LEU A 7 -18.78 21.16 -16.72
N ILE A 8 -18.10 20.14 -17.25
CA ILE A 8 -16.99 20.31 -18.21
C ILE A 8 -17.51 20.84 -19.55
N THR A 9 -18.64 20.34 -20.06
CA THR A 9 -19.24 20.83 -21.32
C THR A 9 -19.74 22.27 -21.16
N LEU A 10 -20.28 22.61 -19.98
CA LEU A 10 -20.82 23.94 -19.68
C LEU A 10 -19.70 24.96 -19.46
N PHE A 11 -18.65 24.59 -18.72
CA PHE A 11 -17.63 25.54 -18.26
C PHE A 11 -16.28 25.40 -18.96
N CYS A 12 -16.02 24.30 -19.67
CA CYS A 12 -14.79 24.02 -20.41
C CYS A 12 -15.06 23.50 -21.84
N PRO A 13 -15.90 24.19 -22.66
CA PRO A 13 -16.24 23.72 -24.00
C PRO A 13 -15.01 23.60 -24.93
N ASP A 14 -13.97 24.39 -24.68
CA ASP A 14 -12.70 24.40 -25.42
C ASP A 14 -11.57 23.62 -24.72
N GLY A 15 -11.91 22.82 -23.71
CA GLY A 15 -10.97 22.06 -22.87
C GLY A 15 -10.52 22.80 -21.60
N VAL A 16 -9.82 22.09 -20.72
CA VAL A 16 -9.36 22.66 -19.43
C VAL A 16 -8.05 23.43 -19.63
N PRO A 17 -7.98 24.70 -19.15
CA PRO A 17 -6.77 25.49 -19.25
C PRO A 17 -5.65 24.88 -18.41
N HIS A 18 -4.44 24.91 -18.96
CA HIS A 18 -3.23 24.46 -18.28
C HIS A 18 -2.36 25.68 -17.98
N LYS A 19 -1.83 25.75 -16.77
CA LYS A 19 -0.92 26.81 -16.35
C LYS A 19 0.27 26.24 -15.60
N THR A 20 1.39 26.96 -15.68
CA THR A 20 2.60 26.59 -14.95
C THR A 20 2.52 27.06 -13.50
N LEU A 21 3.21 26.37 -12.58
CA LEU A 21 3.27 26.79 -11.19
C LEU A 21 3.87 28.20 -11.03
N GLY A 22 4.84 28.57 -11.89
CA GLY A 22 5.44 29.91 -11.88
C GLY A 22 4.46 31.04 -12.23
N GLU A 23 3.46 30.77 -13.07
CA GLU A 23 2.38 31.74 -13.36
C GLU A 23 1.39 31.86 -12.20
N LEU A 24 1.20 30.78 -11.46
CA LEU A 24 0.14 30.66 -10.45
C LEU A 24 0.56 31.09 -9.05
N GLY A 25 1.85 31.05 -8.73
CA GLY A 25 2.29 31.24 -7.35
C GLY A 25 3.78 31.44 -7.18
N LYS A 26 4.22 31.38 -5.92
CA LYS A 26 5.62 31.57 -5.53
C LYS A 26 6.07 30.49 -4.57
N PHE A 27 7.35 30.15 -4.65
CA PHE A 27 7.98 29.20 -3.74
C PHE A 27 8.68 29.90 -2.57
N TYR A 28 8.57 29.31 -1.37
CA TYR A 28 9.23 29.77 -0.16
C TYR A 28 9.93 28.63 0.58
N GLY A 29 10.96 28.94 1.37
CA GLY A 29 11.60 27.95 2.25
C GLY A 29 10.83 27.76 3.56
N GLY A 30 11.10 26.64 4.23
CA GLY A 30 10.76 26.49 5.65
C GLY A 30 11.67 27.32 6.56
N LEU A 31 11.75 26.92 7.83
CA LEU A 31 12.55 27.59 8.85
C LEU A 31 14.03 27.72 8.45
N THR A 32 14.64 28.82 8.87
CA THR A 32 16.08 29.07 8.71
C THR A 32 16.73 29.45 10.02
N GLY A 33 18.00 29.08 10.22
CA GLY A 33 18.78 29.53 11.39
C GLY A 33 18.41 28.85 12.72
N LYS A 34 17.81 27.66 12.68
CA LYS A 34 17.48 26.87 13.87
C LYS A 34 18.53 25.80 14.16
N SER A 35 18.77 25.58 15.44
CA SER A 35 19.64 24.55 16.00
C SER A 35 18.81 23.42 16.62
N LYS A 36 19.44 22.32 17.05
CA LYS A 36 18.73 21.21 17.72
C LYS A 36 18.08 21.65 19.04
N ASP A 37 18.67 22.61 19.74
CA ASP A 37 18.20 23.08 21.04
C ASP A 37 16.89 23.89 20.92
N ASP A 38 16.57 24.41 19.74
CA ASP A 38 15.32 25.13 19.51
C ASP A 38 14.08 24.21 19.48
N PHE A 39 14.25 22.88 19.51
CA PHE A 39 13.16 21.90 19.39
C PHE A 39 12.85 21.15 20.70
N THR A 40 13.58 21.40 21.79
CA THR A 40 13.38 20.70 23.07
C THR A 40 12.35 21.38 23.99
N ASP A 41 12.16 22.69 23.86
CA ASP A 41 11.19 23.49 24.63
C ASP A 41 10.63 24.63 23.77
N GLY A 42 9.97 24.25 22.67
CA GLY A 42 9.46 25.19 21.68
C GLY A 42 8.16 25.87 22.12
N ASN A 43 7.95 27.11 21.67
CA ASN A 43 6.77 27.92 21.99
C ASN A 43 5.76 28.01 20.84
N ALA A 44 6.05 27.45 19.66
CA ALA A 44 5.17 27.49 18.50
C ALA A 44 5.06 26.14 17.79
N LYS A 45 3.95 25.90 17.07
CA LYS A 45 3.71 24.63 16.36
C LYS A 45 4.72 24.41 15.24
N PHE A 46 5.30 23.21 15.22
CA PHE A 46 6.29 22.81 14.23
C PHE A 46 5.77 21.68 13.34
N ILE A 47 5.80 21.90 12.03
CA ILE A 47 5.40 20.91 11.03
C ILE A 47 6.63 20.14 10.57
N THR A 48 6.66 18.86 10.90
CA THR A 48 7.77 17.96 10.59
C THR A 48 7.77 17.51 9.13
N TYR A 49 8.92 17.08 8.63
CA TYR A 49 9.05 16.43 7.33
C TYR A 49 8.10 15.22 7.20
N LYS A 50 8.00 14.40 8.25
CA LYS A 50 7.17 13.19 8.25
C LYS A 50 5.68 13.52 8.07
N ASN A 51 5.20 14.59 8.69
CA ASN A 51 3.82 15.03 8.52
C ASN A 51 3.52 15.36 7.05
N VAL A 52 4.40 16.11 6.38
CA VAL A 52 4.28 16.45 4.95
C VAL A 52 4.35 15.19 4.08
N TYR A 53 5.31 14.30 4.36
CA TYR A 53 5.52 13.10 3.55
C TYR A 53 4.30 12.16 3.61
N SER A 54 3.80 11.89 4.82
CA SER A 54 2.77 10.89 5.06
C SER A 54 1.34 11.34 4.75
N ASN A 55 1.04 12.64 4.83
CA ASN A 55 -0.34 13.12 4.78
C ASN A 55 -0.60 14.01 3.55
N PRO A 56 -1.55 13.66 2.65
CA PRO A 56 -1.96 14.54 1.55
C PRO A 56 -2.57 15.86 2.03
N ALA A 57 -3.39 15.82 3.09
CA ALA A 57 -3.85 16.99 3.83
C ALA A 57 -3.00 17.16 5.09
N LEU A 58 -2.51 18.37 5.35
CA LEU A 58 -1.60 18.61 6.46
C LEU A 58 -2.31 18.45 7.80
N GLN A 59 -1.73 17.65 8.70
CA GLN A 59 -2.20 17.59 10.08
C GLN A 59 -1.70 18.84 10.83
N ILE A 60 -2.62 19.70 11.27
CA ILE A 60 -2.29 20.96 11.96
C ILE A 60 -2.28 20.83 13.49
N ASP A 61 -2.94 19.78 14.02
CA ASP A 61 -2.92 19.48 15.45
C ASP A 61 -1.73 18.59 15.78
N VAL A 62 -0.57 19.22 15.90
CA VAL A 62 0.71 18.57 16.18
C VAL A 62 1.16 18.87 17.60
N GLU A 63 1.89 17.94 18.19
CA GLU A 63 2.58 18.12 19.48
C GLU A 63 3.97 18.75 19.31
N ASP A 64 4.62 18.54 18.16
CA ASP A 64 5.94 19.07 17.88
C ASP A 64 5.97 20.61 17.99
N ARG A 65 7.00 21.12 18.66
CA ARG A 65 7.19 22.56 18.88
C ARG A 65 8.58 23.02 18.45
N VAL A 66 8.66 24.30 18.09
CA VAL A 66 9.92 25.01 17.83
C VAL A 66 9.91 26.33 18.57
N LYS A 67 11.07 26.73 19.09
CA LYS A 67 11.26 28.02 19.73
C LYS A 67 11.40 29.10 18.66
N ILE A 68 10.58 30.14 18.74
CA ILE A 68 10.66 31.34 17.91
C ILE A 68 10.95 32.51 18.85
N ALA A 69 12.06 33.21 18.61
CA ALA A 69 12.46 34.34 19.43
C ALA A 69 11.62 35.58 19.11
N ASP A 70 11.55 36.51 20.07
CA ASP A 70 10.85 37.77 19.87
C ASP A 70 11.47 38.58 18.72
N GLY A 71 10.64 39.04 17.79
CA GLY A 71 11.07 39.76 16.59
C GLY A 71 11.67 38.88 15.49
N GLU A 72 11.77 37.56 15.69
CA GLU A 72 12.27 36.63 14.69
C GLU A 72 11.29 36.52 13.51
N LYS A 73 11.79 36.82 12.31
CA LYS A 73 11.00 36.79 11.08
C LYS A 73 11.12 35.43 10.41
N GLN A 74 10.20 34.54 10.74
CA GLN A 74 10.02 33.25 10.08
C GLN A 74 8.71 33.24 9.30
N ARG A 75 8.70 32.49 8.19
CA ARG A 75 7.49 32.31 7.40
C ARG A 75 6.58 31.28 8.08
N THR A 76 5.28 31.55 8.02
CA THR A 76 4.25 30.64 8.53
C THR A 76 3.40 30.13 7.37
N LEU A 77 2.83 28.94 7.57
CA LEU A 77 1.91 28.34 6.61
C LEU A 77 0.57 29.08 6.62
N GLU A 78 -0.06 29.14 5.46
CA GLU A 78 -1.37 29.73 5.22
C GLU A 78 -2.32 28.69 4.62
N TYR A 79 -3.63 28.91 4.79
CA TYR A 79 -4.65 28.08 4.15
C TYR A 79 -4.45 28.06 2.62
N GLY A 80 -4.43 26.87 2.04
CA GLY A 80 -4.18 26.66 0.62
C GLY A 80 -2.70 26.55 0.23
N ASP A 81 -1.76 26.68 1.17
CA ASP A 81 -0.35 26.39 0.90
C ASP A 81 -0.17 24.92 0.51
N VAL A 82 0.58 24.70 -0.57
CA VAL A 82 1.06 23.37 -0.98
C VAL A 82 2.50 23.22 -0.53
N ILE A 83 2.78 22.19 0.24
CA ILE A 83 4.07 21.95 0.89
C ILE A 83 4.72 20.76 0.22
N PHE A 84 6.01 20.86 -0.10
CA PHE A 84 6.76 19.79 -0.74
C PHE A 84 7.95 19.36 0.12
N THR A 85 8.22 18.06 0.14
CA THR A 85 9.50 17.55 0.63
C THR A 85 10.62 17.96 -0.32
N GLY A 86 11.73 18.46 0.23
CA GLY A 86 12.84 19.02 -0.53
C GLY A 86 13.83 17.99 -1.05
N SER A 87 13.99 16.88 -0.34
CA SER A 87 15.07 15.91 -0.58
C SER A 87 14.68 14.47 -0.25
N SER A 88 15.17 13.50 -1.00
CA SER A 88 15.00 12.06 -0.72
C SER A 88 16.22 11.24 -1.16
N GLU A 89 16.23 9.95 -0.82
CA GLU A 89 17.24 8.98 -1.28
C GLU A 89 16.94 8.48 -2.70
N THR A 90 15.67 8.49 -3.11
CA THR A 90 15.24 8.12 -4.47
C THR A 90 14.60 9.31 -5.19
N PRO A 91 14.72 9.43 -6.53
CA PRO A 91 14.09 10.50 -7.29
C PRO A 91 12.56 10.51 -7.17
N ASP A 92 11.95 9.32 -7.12
CA ASP A 92 10.49 9.15 -7.14
C ASP A 92 9.83 9.49 -5.79
N GLU A 93 10.62 9.65 -4.73
CA GLU A 93 10.17 10.09 -3.41
C GLU A 93 10.49 11.57 -3.12
N CYS A 94 11.12 12.26 -4.07
CA CYS A 94 11.30 13.70 -3.99
C CYS A 94 10.01 14.45 -4.31
N GLY A 95 9.82 15.61 -3.68
CA GLY A 95 8.69 16.50 -3.97
C GLY A 95 7.34 15.91 -3.60
N ILE A 96 7.29 15.12 -2.53
CA ILE A 96 6.04 14.61 -1.96
C ILE A 96 5.27 15.80 -1.37
N SER A 97 3.99 15.92 -1.71
CA SER A 97 3.18 17.12 -1.44
C SER A 97 2.22 16.96 -0.25
N SER A 98 1.93 18.04 0.45
CA SER A 98 0.86 18.10 1.46
C SER A 98 0.19 19.47 1.40
N VAL A 99 -1.12 19.56 1.60
CA VAL A 99 -1.86 20.82 1.45
C VAL A 99 -2.50 21.24 2.75
N VAL A 100 -2.42 22.54 3.07
CA VAL A 100 -3.12 23.13 4.21
C VAL A 100 -4.59 23.32 3.86
N THR A 101 -5.44 22.34 4.20
CA THR A 101 -6.88 22.34 3.90
C THR A 101 -7.76 22.84 5.03
N VAL A 102 -7.17 23.27 6.15
CA VAL A 102 -7.87 23.79 7.32
C VAL A 102 -7.39 25.20 7.65
N LYS A 103 -8.33 26.11 7.90
CA LYS A 103 -8.01 27.46 8.38
C LYS A 103 -7.68 27.40 9.87
N THR A 104 -6.63 28.10 10.27
CA THR A 104 -6.23 28.24 11.68
C THR A 104 -5.64 29.62 11.92
N ASP A 105 -5.86 30.14 13.12
CA ASP A 105 -5.22 31.37 13.60
C ASP A 105 -3.84 31.09 14.23
N GLU A 106 -3.51 29.81 14.46
CA GLU A 106 -2.22 29.41 15.00
C GLU A 106 -1.11 29.50 13.95
N LYS A 107 0.04 30.04 14.36
CA LYS A 107 1.23 30.10 13.51
C LYS A 107 1.86 28.72 13.40
N LEU A 108 1.88 28.17 12.19
CA LEU A 108 2.51 26.90 11.86
C LEU A 108 3.86 27.15 11.17
N TYR A 109 4.94 26.58 11.72
CA TYR A 109 6.29 26.73 11.18
C TYR A 109 6.78 25.46 10.51
N LEU A 110 7.25 25.59 9.28
CA LEU A 110 7.62 24.44 8.44
C LEU A 110 9.08 24.02 8.61
N ASN A 111 9.31 22.70 8.62
CA ASN A 111 10.64 22.10 8.54
C ASN A 111 11.52 22.68 7.41
N SER A 112 12.81 22.88 7.68
CA SER A 112 13.79 23.46 6.74
C SER A 112 14.06 22.61 5.50
N PHE A 113 13.83 21.30 5.56
CA PHE A 113 13.92 20.36 4.43
C PHE A 113 12.64 20.30 3.61
N CYS A 114 11.64 21.14 3.91
CA CYS A 114 10.43 21.29 3.13
C CYS A 114 10.35 22.72 2.57
N PHE A 115 9.53 22.90 1.54
CA PHE A 115 9.30 24.20 0.95
C PHE A 115 7.84 24.38 0.57
N ILE A 116 7.41 25.64 0.54
CA ILE A 116 6.03 26.04 0.33
C ILE A 116 5.88 26.49 -1.12
N PHE A 117 4.77 26.16 -1.74
CA PHE A 117 4.21 26.80 -2.91
C PHE A 117 2.92 27.49 -2.50
N ARG A 118 2.84 28.79 -2.75
CA ARG A 118 1.67 29.60 -2.42
C ARG A 118 1.08 30.20 -3.68
N PHE A 119 -0.20 29.92 -3.91
CA PHE A 119 -0.95 30.54 -4.99
C PHE A 119 -1.07 32.05 -4.79
N ASN A 120 -0.95 32.82 -5.87
CA ASN A 120 -1.18 34.25 -5.87
C ASN A 120 -2.68 34.59 -5.71
N ASP A 121 -3.54 33.69 -6.20
CA ASP A 121 -5.00 33.79 -6.11
C ASP A 121 -5.55 32.39 -5.79
N LEU A 122 -6.16 32.22 -4.63
CA LEU A 122 -6.73 30.93 -4.21
C LEU A 122 -8.12 30.68 -4.81
N SER A 123 -8.75 31.67 -5.43
CA SER A 123 -10.07 31.49 -6.07
C SER A 123 -10.05 30.55 -7.28
N VAL A 124 -8.85 30.26 -7.81
CA VAL A 124 -8.65 29.34 -8.94
C VAL A 124 -8.33 27.90 -8.51
N MET A 125 -8.15 27.65 -7.22
CA MET A 125 -7.72 26.34 -6.71
C MET A 125 -8.34 26.03 -5.35
N LEU A 126 -9.19 25.01 -5.29
CA LEU A 126 -9.65 24.44 -4.03
C LEU A 126 -8.50 23.67 -3.36
N PRO A 127 -8.16 23.96 -2.09
CA PRO A 127 -7.13 23.21 -1.37
C PRO A 127 -7.42 21.70 -1.28
N ASP A 128 -8.68 21.32 -1.12
CA ASP A 128 -9.07 19.90 -1.13
C ASP A 128 -8.93 19.24 -2.51
N PHE A 129 -9.01 20.00 -3.60
CA PHE A 129 -8.68 19.48 -4.92
C PHE A 129 -7.16 19.39 -5.10
N ALA A 130 -6.43 20.41 -4.66
CA ALA A 130 -4.97 20.44 -4.72
C ALA A 130 -4.34 19.23 -4.01
N LYS A 131 -4.86 18.79 -2.85
CA LYS A 131 -4.32 17.63 -2.11
C LYS A 131 -4.30 16.35 -2.96
N HIS A 132 -5.30 16.19 -3.83
CA HIS A 132 -5.43 15.07 -4.75
C HIS A 132 -4.59 15.28 -6.01
N LEU A 133 -4.70 16.45 -6.62
CA LEU A 133 -3.98 16.81 -7.85
C LEU A 133 -2.46 16.68 -7.69
N PHE A 134 -1.89 17.24 -6.61
CA PHE A 134 -0.44 17.22 -6.36
C PHE A 134 0.10 15.85 -5.92
N ARG A 135 -0.78 14.85 -5.76
CA ARG A 135 -0.43 13.45 -5.49
C ARG A 135 -0.72 12.53 -6.68
N SER A 136 -1.29 13.05 -7.77
CA SER A 136 -1.52 12.28 -9.01
C SER A 136 -0.22 11.79 -9.64
N SER A 137 -0.27 10.64 -10.30
CA SER A 137 0.89 10.03 -10.94
C SER A 137 1.55 10.97 -11.97
N ASP A 138 0.75 11.59 -12.83
CA ASP A 138 1.23 12.55 -13.84
C ASP A 138 2.01 13.72 -13.23
N LEU A 139 1.48 14.30 -12.15
CA LEU A 139 2.10 15.45 -11.52
C LEU A 139 3.31 15.06 -10.67
N ARG A 140 3.26 13.89 -10.01
CA ARG A 140 4.43 13.31 -9.35
C ARG A 140 5.56 13.04 -10.34
N TYR A 141 5.24 12.55 -11.54
CA TYR A 141 6.21 12.34 -12.60
C TYR A 141 6.85 13.65 -13.08
N GLN A 142 6.06 14.69 -13.32
CA GLN A 142 6.59 16.02 -13.66
C GLN A 142 7.49 16.58 -12.56
N ILE A 143 7.10 16.44 -11.29
CA ILE A 143 7.88 16.91 -10.13
C ILE A 143 9.18 16.10 -9.99
N GLY A 144 9.13 14.78 -10.15
CA GLY A 144 10.31 13.91 -10.09
C GLY A 144 11.39 14.32 -11.11
N LYS A 145 11.00 14.77 -12.31
CA LYS A 145 11.93 15.31 -13.33
C LYS A 145 12.66 16.59 -12.92
N THR A 146 12.19 17.27 -11.89
CA THR A 146 12.84 18.47 -11.35
C THR A 146 13.89 18.13 -10.29
N ALA A 147 13.95 16.87 -9.85
CA ALA A 147 14.90 16.40 -8.86
C ALA A 147 16.25 16.04 -9.49
N SER A 148 17.34 16.36 -8.80
CA SER A 148 18.70 16.00 -9.22
C SER A 148 19.57 15.62 -8.03
N GLY A 149 20.50 14.69 -8.25
CA GLY A 149 21.35 14.13 -7.19
C GLY A 149 21.99 12.80 -7.60
N VAL A 150 22.87 12.29 -6.74
CA VAL A 150 23.51 10.96 -6.91
C VAL A 150 23.20 10.08 -5.70
N THR A 151 23.50 10.56 -4.48
CA THR A 151 23.21 9.87 -3.21
C THR A 151 21.99 10.44 -2.48
N ARG A 152 21.70 11.73 -2.69
CA ARG A 152 20.45 12.39 -2.29
C ARG A 152 19.97 13.25 -3.42
N PHE A 153 18.71 13.08 -3.78
CA PHE A 153 18.02 13.88 -4.76
C PHE A 153 17.40 15.09 -4.08
N ASN A 154 17.43 16.23 -4.76
CA ASN A 154 16.81 17.47 -4.28
C ASN A 154 15.98 18.10 -5.39
N VAL A 155 14.80 18.60 -5.04
CA VAL A 155 13.89 19.27 -5.98
C VAL A 155 14.35 20.70 -6.24
N SER A 156 14.47 21.06 -7.52
CA SER A 156 14.79 22.44 -7.92
C SER A 156 13.53 23.31 -7.99
N LYS A 157 13.42 24.30 -7.10
CA LYS A 157 12.30 25.28 -7.10
C LYS A 157 12.15 26.01 -8.44
N LYS A 158 13.27 26.32 -9.11
CA LYS A 158 13.27 26.98 -10.42
C LYS A 158 12.74 26.07 -11.54
N LEU A 159 13.00 24.77 -11.46
CA LEU A 159 12.42 23.82 -12.42
C LEU A 159 10.96 23.52 -12.09
N MET A 160 10.59 23.51 -10.81
CA MET A 160 9.20 23.39 -10.36
C MET A 160 8.29 24.49 -10.91
N GLU A 161 8.81 25.70 -11.12
CA GLU A 161 8.06 26.79 -11.78
C GLU A 161 7.54 26.40 -13.17
N ARG A 162 8.14 25.41 -13.85
CA ARG A 162 7.74 24.92 -15.18
C ARG A 162 6.76 23.76 -15.15
N VAL A 163 6.50 23.17 -13.97
CA VAL A 163 5.50 22.11 -13.82
C VAL A 163 4.14 22.67 -14.21
N THR A 164 3.40 21.94 -15.04
CA THR A 164 2.13 22.38 -15.60
C THR A 164 0.98 21.61 -14.96
N ILE A 165 -0.04 22.34 -14.51
CA ILE A 165 -1.22 21.77 -13.88
C ILE A 165 -2.50 22.12 -14.65
N PRO A 166 -3.51 21.23 -14.68
CA PRO A 166 -4.84 21.56 -15.16
C PRO A 166 -5.55 22.48 -14.14
N LEU A 167 -6.32 23.44 -14.64
CA LEU A 167 -7.16 24.34 -13.84
C LEU A 167 -8.62 24.24 -14.26
N PRO A 168 -9.31 23.14 -13.93
CA PRO A 168 -10.73 23.06 -14.15
C PRO A 168 -11.47 24.09 -13.26
N PRO A 169 -12.69 24.51 -13.63
CA PRO A 169 -13.55 25.38 -12.83
C PRO A 169 -13.82 24.82 -11.43
N MET A 170 -14.13 25.71 -10.49
CA MET A 170 -14.29 25.37 -9.06
C MET A 170 -15.40 24.33 -8.82
N GLU A 171 -16.44 24.34 -9.64
CA GLU A 171 -17.54 23.37 -9.62
C GLU A 171 -17.06 21.96 -9.98
N VAL A 172 -16.23 21.86 -11.02
CA VAL A 172 -15.60 20.60 -11.45
C VAL A 172 -14.63 20.10 -10.38
N GLN A 173 -13.80 20.99 -9.83
CA GLN A 173 -12.90 20.67 -8.73
C GLN A 173 -13.67 20.12 -7.51
N SER A 174 -14.77 20.79 -7.11
CA SER A 174 -15.60 20.38 -5.97
C SER A 174 -16.22 19.00 -6.15
N GLU A 175 -16.69 18.69 -7.37
CA GLU A 175 -17.30 17.40 -7.66
C GLU A 175 -16.26 16.26 -7.63
N ILE A 176 -15.04 16.51 -8.13
CA ILE A 176 -13.92 15.56 -8.01
C ILE A 176 -13.57 15.31 -6.54
N VAL A 177 -13.48 16.38 -5.73
CA VAL A 177 -13.21 16.27 -4.29
C VAL A 177 -14.26 15.40 -3.61
N ARG A 178 -15.55 15.63 -3.89
CA ARG A 178 -16.65 14.83 -3.31
C ARG A 178 -16.47 13.34 -3.57
N ILE A 179 -16.04 12.96 -4.77
CA ILE A 179 -15.85 11.55 -5.14
C ILE A 179 -14.62 10.97 -4.44
N LEU A 180 -13.48 11.66 -4.52
CA LEU A 180 -12.21 11.18 -3.98
C LEU A 180 -12.20 11.13 -2.45
N ASP A 181 -12.87 12.07 -1.79
CA ASP A 181 -12.97 12.08 -0.33
C ASP A 181 -13.85 10.92 0.17
N ASN A 182 -14.93 10.54 -0.54
CA ASN A 182 -15.72 9.34 -0.21
C ASN A 182 -14.86 8.05 -0.27
N PHE A 183 -13.99 7.90 -1.28
CA PHE A 183 -13.07 6.75 -1.33
C PHE A 183 -12.07 6.76 -0.18
N THR A 184 -11.57 7.95 0.17
CA THR A 184 -10.63 8.12 1.28
C THR A 184 -11.28 7.76 2.61
N GLU A 185 -12.54 8.16 2.83
CA GLU A 185 -13.32 7.84 4.02
C GLU A 185 -13.54 6.32 4.16
N LEU A 186 -14.00 5.64 3.10
CA LEU A 186 -14.15 4.18 3.09
C LEU A 186 -12.84 3.44 3.41
N THR A 187 -11.71 3.93 2.87
CA THR A 187 -10.39 3.34 3.15
C THR A 187 -9.97 3.56 4.60
N ALA A 188 -10.29 4.73 5.17
CA ALA A 188 -10.03 5.04 6.58
C ALA A 188 -10.89 4.17 7.51
N GLU A 189 -12.17 4.00 7.22
CA GLU A 189 -13.08 3.11 7.95
C GLU A 189 -12.58 1.67 7.94
N LEU A 190 -12.15 1.15 6.78
CA LEU A 190 -11.62 -0.21 6.68
C LEU A 190 -10.32 -0.40 7.48
N THR A 191 -9.45 0.61 7.50
CA THR A 191 -8.22 0.61 8.31
C THR A 191 -8.53 0.64 9.80
N ALA A 192 -9.56 1.40 10.20
CA ALA A 192 -10.04 1.45 11.58
C ALA A 192 -10.67 0.10 11.99
N GLU A 193 -11.48 -0.51 11.14
CA GLU A 193 -12.06 -1.84 11.35
C GLU A 193 -10.97 -2.90 11.47
N LEU A 194 -9.94 -2.90 10.62
CA LEU A 194 -8.79 -3.82 10.74
C LEU A 194 -8.10 -3.67 12.11
N THR A 195 -7.90 -2.43 12.55
CA THR A 195 -7.27 -2.14 13.85
C THR A 195 -8.15 -2.65 15.01
N ALA A 196 -9.46 -2.42 14.93
CA ALA A 196 -10.43 -2.90 15.92
C ALA A 196 -10.49 -4.44 15.95
N ARG A 197 -10.48 -5.10 14.78
CA ARG A 197 -10.47 -6.56 14.64
C ARG A 197 -9.21 -7.18 15.20
N LYS A 198 -8.03 -6.60 14.96
CA LYS A 198 -6.76 -7.08 15.54
C LYS A 198 -6.78 -6.99 17.07
N LYS A 199 -7.25 -5.87 17.64
CA LYS A 199 -7.42 -5.72 19.09
C LYS A 199 -8.42 -6.72 19.66
N GLN A 200 -9.54 -6.92 18.97
CA GLN A 200 -10.57 -7.88 19.37
C GLN A 200 -10.04 -9.32 19.32
N TYR A 201 -9.28 -9.67 18.28
CA TYR A 201 -8.61 -10.96 18.17
C TYR A 201 -7.63 -11.19 19.31
N GLU A 202 -6.74 -10.23 19.59
CA GLU A 202 -5.79 -10.33 20.71
C GLU A 202 -6.52 -10.56 22.04
N TYR A 203 -7.61 -9.83 22.28
CA TYR A 203 -8.45 -10.01 23.46
C TYR A 203 -9.06 -11.41 23.55
N TYR A 204 -9.70 -11.91 22.49
CA TYR A 204 -10.31 -13.24 22.51
C TYR A 204 -9.29 -14.37 22.55
N ARG A 205 -8.17 -14.25 21.83
CA ARG A 205 -7.06 -15.21 21.90
C ARG A 205 -6.55 -15.33 23.33
N ASN A 206 -6.27 -14.21 23.98
CA ASN A 206 -5.82 -14.21 25.37
C ASN A 206 -6.88 -14.83 26.29
N ARG A 207 -8.16 -14.48 26.13
CA ARG A 207 -9.24 -15.06 26.96
C ARG A 207 -9.48 -16.55 26.75
N LEU A 208 -9.31 -17.06 25.52
CA LEU A 208 -9.44 -18.48 25.21
C LEU A 208 -8.29 -19.30 25.81
N LEU A 209 -7.11 -18.68 25.92
CA LEU A 209 -5.89 -19.27 26.44
C LEU A 209 -5.69 -18.99 27.95
N GLU A 210 -6.42 -18.05 28.54
CA GLU A 210 -6.48 -17.78 29.98
C GLU A 210 -7.23 -18.90 30.75
N TYR A 211 -6.65 -19.27 31.90
CA TYR A 211 -7.16 -20.23 32.90
C TYR A 211 -8.21 -19.55 33.82
N PRO A 212 -9.05 -20.19 34.70
CA PRO A 212 -9.96 -21.34 34.85
C PRO A 212 -11.23 -21.81 34.10
N LYS A 213 -11.25 -22.25 32.84
CA LYS A 213 -12.42 -23.04 32.35
C LYS A 213 -12.05 -24.31 31.58
N ASN A 214 -10.81 -24.41 31.13
CA ASN A 214 -10.29 -25.58 30.45
C ASN A 214 -9.35 -26.30 31.42
N LYS A 215 -9.62 -27.58 31.72
CA LYS A 215 -8.88 -28.44 32.67
C LYS A 215 -7.42 -28.72 32.24
N SER A 216 -6.62 -27.71 31.90
CA SER A 216 -5.27 -27.85 31.32
C SER A 216 -4.19 -28.01 32.39
N SER A 217 -3.19 -28.88 32.22
CA SER A 217 -2.02 -28.85 33.12
C SER A 217 -1.12 -27.67 32.76
N MET A 218 -0.51 -27.02 33.75
CA MET A 218 0.62 -26.12 33.51
C MET A 218 1.84 -26.96 33.15
N VAL A 219 2.50 -26.61 32.05
CA VAL A 219 3.66 -27.34 31.53
C VAL A 219 4.77 -26.35 31.28
N ALA A 220 5.97 -26.64 31.78
CA ALA A 220 7.15 -25.85 31.51
C ALA A 220 7.47 -25.84 30.01
N ILE A 221 7.93 -24.70 29.49
CA ILE A 221 8.31 -24.56 28.09
C ILE A 221 9.41 -25.55 27.69
N SER A 222 10.28 -25.96 28.62
CA SER A 222 11.25 -27.04 28.43
C SER A 222 10.62 -28.38 28.03
N ASP A 223 9.40 -28.64 28.49
CA ASP A 223 8.76 -29.96 28.41
C ASP A 223 7.80 -30.05 27.22
N LEU A 224 7.67 -28.98 26.42
CA LEU A 224 6.86 -28.94 25.20
C LEU A 224 7.51 -29.71 24.04
N GLY A 225 8.82 -29.97 24.11
CA GLY A 225 9.55 -30.66 23.06
C GLY A 225 11.04 -30.36 23.08
N LYS A 226 11.71 -30.64 21.96
CA LYS A 226 13.16 -30.46 21.83
C LYS A 226 13.48 -29.08 21.28
N TRP A 227 14.20 -28.29 22.06
CA TRP A 227 14.71 -26.99 21.64
C TRP A 227 16.04 -27.14 20.88
N SER A 228 16.16 -26.43 19.76
CA SER A 228 17.37 -26.32 18.96
C SER A 228 17.75 -24.87 18.76
N GLY A 229 19.05 -24.60 18.64
CA GLY A 229 19.58 -23.31 18.22
C GLY A 229 20.16 -23.39 16.81
N GLY A 230 20.38 -22.22 16.22
CA GLY A 230 20.96 -22.11 14.89
C GLY A 230 22.42 -21.68 14.86
N LYS A 231 22.90 -21.49 13.64
CA LYS A 231 24.23 -20.96 13.30
C LYS A 231 24.13 -20.06 12.08
N THR A 232 25.14 -19.22 11.88
CA THR A 232 25.32 -18.48 10.63
C THR A 232 26.51 -19.09 9.91
N PRO A 233 26.34 -19.67 8.70
CA PRO A 233 27.48 -20.12 7.91
C PRO A 233 28.26 -18.89 7.41
N SER A 234 29.50 -19.08 6.95
CA SER A 234 30.31 -17.94 6.52
C SER A 234 29.64 -17.18 5.37
N THR A 235 29.30 -15.91 5.60
CA THR A 235 28.66 -15.05 4.59
C THR A 235 29.59 -14.69 3.44
N SER A 236 30.91 -14.86 3.61
CA SER A 236 31.90 -14.69 2.55
C SER A 236 31.98 -15.89 1.59
N ASN A 237 31.50 -17.07 1.99
CA ASN A 237 31.53 -18.23 1.12
C ASN A 237 30.25 -18.28 0.28
N LYS A 238 30.33 -17.79 -0.96
CA LYS A 238 29.18 -17.72 -1.87
C LYS A 238 28.53 -19.08 -2.13
N GLU A 239 29.31 -20.16 -2.12
CA GLU A 239 28.78 -21.52 -2.36
C GLU A 239 27.76 -21.98 -1.30
N PHE A 240 27.68 -21.30 -0.16
CA PHE A 240 26.68 -21.57 0.87
C PHE A 240 25.34 -20.85 0.64
N TRP A 241 25.31 -19.82 -0.20
CA TRP A 241 24.17 -18.91 -0.35
C TRP A 241 23.66 -18.80 -1.80
N GLU A 242 24.57 -18.77 -2.76
CA GLU A 242 24.26 -18.63 -4.18
C GLU A 242 23.47 -19.86 -4.67
N ASP A 243 22.32 -19.61 -5.30
CA ASP A 243 21.35 -20.63 -5.72
C ASP A 243 20.85 -21.54 -4.57
N GLY A 244 20.83 -21.00 -3.34
CA GLY A 244 20.25 -21.67 -2.18
C GLY A 244 18.75 -21.96 -2.34
N THR A 245 18.30 -23.09 -1.80
CA THR A 245 16.88 -23.51 -1.84
C THR A 245 16.32 -23.85 -0.46
N ILE A 246 17.18 -23.91 0.56
CA ILE A 246 16.78 -24.23 1.93
C ILE A 246 16.55 -22.93 2.70
N PRO A 247 15.33 -22.63 3.16
CA PRO A 247 15.05 -21.41 3.91
C PRO A 247 15.93 -21.27 5.16
N TRP A 248 16.49 -20.08 5.38
CA TRP A 248 17.32 -19.74 6.55
C TRP A 248 16.70 -18.58 7.33
N ILE A 249 16.10 -18.89 8.47
CA ILE A 249 15.36 -17.90 9.26
C ILE A 249 16.34 -17.04 10.06
N SER A 250 16.17 -15.73 9.91
CA SER A 250 16.81 -14.68 10.69
C SER A 250 15.78 -13.85 11.46
N SER A 251 16.23 -12.93 12.31
CA SER A 251 15.32 -12.00 13.00
C SER A 251 14.54 -11.09 12.04
N LYS A 252 14.95 -10.95 10.78
CA LYS A 252 14.26 -10.13 9.78
C LYS A 252 12.94 -10.76 9.32
N ASP A 253 12.90 -12.09 9.29
CA ASP A 253 11.78 -12.90 8.80
C ASP A 253 10.67 -13.04 9.86
N MET A 254 11.02 -12.87 11.14
CA MET A 254 10.14 -13.05 12.31
C MET A 254 9.09 -11.93 12.50
N LYS A 255 8.72 -11.24 11.42
CA LYS A 255 7.68 -10.21 11.39
C LYS A 255 6.28 -10.80 11.15
N PHE A 256 6.22 -12.02 10.60
CA PHE A 256 4.98 -12.71 10.27
C PHE A 256 4.70 -13.84 11.28
N PRO A 257 3.44 -14.01 11.71
CA PRO A 257 3.06 -15.08 12.63
C PRO A 257 3.25 -16.50 12.05
N THR A 258 2.93 -16.69 10.77
CA THR A 258 3.19 -17.92 10.03
C THR A 258 4.11 -17.59 8.87
N LEU A 259 5.25 -18.29 8.76
CA LEU A 259 6.20 -18.06 7.67
C LEU A 259 5.75 -18.77 6.40
N GLU A 260 5.78 -18.08 5.27
CA GLU A 260 5.64 -18.70 3.94
C GLU A 260 7.00 -19.00 3.32
N ASP A 261 7.99 -18.12 3.55
CA ASP A 261 9.37 -18.24 3.07
C ASP A 261 10.33 -17.38 3.92
N THR A 262 11.61 -17.33 3.57
CA THR A 262 12.64 -16.46 4.18
C THR A 262 13.33 -15.57 3.15
N GLU A 263 13.91 -14.45 3.60
CA GLU A 263 14.68 -13.54 2.74
C GLU A 263 15.91 -14.21 2.12
N ASP A 264 16.59 -15.05 2.90
CA ASP A 264 17.80 -15.74 2.49
C ASP A 264 17.59 -17.27 2.46
N HIS A 265 18.21 -17.94 1.49
CA HIS A 265 18.23 -19.39 1.36
C HIS A 265 19.66 -19.92 1.34
N LEU A 266 19.85 -21.10 1.89
CA LEU A 266 21.11 -21.82 1.91
C LEU A 266 21.13 -22.95 0.90
N THR A 267 22.33 -23.30 0.45
CA THR A 267 22.58 -24.48 -0.38
C THR A 267 22.68 -25.73 0.49
N GLU A 268 22.51 -26.91 -0.12
CA GLU A 268 22.77 -28.21 0.54
C GLU A 268 24.22 -28.31 1.05
N LYS A 269 25.16 -27.64 0.37
CA LYS A 269 26.57 -27.58 0.81
C LYS A 269 26.72 -26.86 2.15
N ALA A 270 25.91 -25.84 2.42
CA ALA A 270 25.91 -25.19 3.73
C ALA A 270 25.41 -26.13 4.85
N LEU A 271 24.55 -27.10 4.55
CA LEU A 271 24.14 -28.11 5.52
C LEU A 271 25.29 -29.06 5.87
N THR A 272 25.96 -29.59 4.86
CA THR A 272 27.01 -30.60 5.03
C THR A 272 28.32 -30.01 5.53
N GLU A 273 28.74 -28.86 5.01
CA GLU A 273 30.05 -28.24 5.31
C GLU A 273 29.93 -27.02 6.24
N GLY A 274 28.82 -26.30 6.21
CA GLY A 274 28.56 -25.14 7.08
C GLY A 274 28.14 -25.52 8.51
N GLY A 275 27.96 -26.81 8.79
CA GLY A 275 27.61 -27.32 10.12
C GLY A 275 26.23 -26.85 10.59
N MET A 276 25.34 -26.59 9.63
CA MET A 276 23.97 -26.15 9.86
C MET A 276 23.10 -27.33 10.30
N THR A 277 22.07 -27.05 11.10
CA THR A 277 21.12 -28.06 11.55
C THR A 277 19.81 -27.88 10.82
N LEU A 278 19.47 -28.85 9.98
CA LEU A 278 18.19 -28.87 9.29
C LEU A 278 17.08 -29.29 10.26
N LEU A 279 16.08 -28.44 10.37
CA LEU A 279 14.93 -28.59 11.25
C LEU A 279 13.72 -29.05 10.42
N PRO A 280 12.85 -29.92 10.98
CA PRO A 280 11.66 -30.36 10.29
C PRO A 280 10.65 -29.21 10.15
N GLU A 281 9.69 -29.41 9.25
CA GLU A 281 8.48 -28.59 9.19
C GLU A 281 7.59 -28.78 10.43
N GLY A 282 6.64 -27.85 10.64
CA GLY A 282 5.74 -27.89 11.78
C GLY A 282 6.40 -27.51 13.10
N THR A 283 7.43 -26.65 13.05
CA THR A 283 8.17 -26.20 14.24
C THR A 283 7.77 -24.79 14.65
N VAL A 284 8.11 -24.40 15.88
CA VAL A 284 7.83 -23.06 16.42
C VAL A 284 9.14 -22.32 16.68
N ALA A 285 9.36 -21.19 16.02
CA ALA A 285 10.55 -20.36 16.17
C ALA A 285 10.29 -19.19 17.12
N ILE A 286 11.28 -18.85 17.95
CA ILE A 286 11.27 -17.65 18.79
C ILE A 286 12.58 -16.88 18.66
N VAL A 287 12.50 -15.55 18.74
CA VAL A 287 13.68 -14.69 18.80
C VAL A 287 14.18 -14.60 20.24
N THR A 288 15.48 -14.84 20.45
CA THR A 288 16.12 -14.78 21.77
C THR A 288 17.15 -13.66 21.92
N ARG A 289 17.60 -13.06 20.81
CA ARG A 289 18.51 -11.91 20.80
C ARG A 289 18.24 -11.01 19.58
N SER A 290 17.72 -9.81 19.80
CA SER A 290 17.50 -8.79 18.76
C SER A 290 16.88 -7.54 19.39
N GLY A 291 17.11 -6.36 18.82
CA GLY A 291 16.48 -5.11 19.27
C GLY A 291 14.94 -5.14 19.26
N ILE A 292 14.32 -6.04 18.48
CA ILE A 292 12.86 -6.24 18.46
C ILE A 292 12.31 -6.64 19.84
N LEU A 293 13.13 -7.30 20.68
CA LEU A 293 12.79 -7.73 22.04
C LEU A 293 12.58 -6.57 23.02
N LYS A 294 12.93 -5.34 22.63
CA LYS A 294 12.56 -4.14 23.39
C LYS A 294 11.04 -3.94 23.42
N HIS A 295 10.35 -4.35 22.36
CA HIS A 295 8.94 -4.04 22.14
C HIS A 295 8.04 -5.28 22.11
N THR A 296 8.53 -6.42 21.62
CA THR A 296 7.68 -7.61 21.37
C THR A 296 8.44 -8.90 21.62
N PHE A 297 7.72 -10.02 21.77
CA PHE A 297 8.27 -11.39 21.81
C PHE A 297 7.87 -12.11 20.52
N PRO A 298 8.70 -12.08 19.46
CA PRO A 298 8.34 -12.68 18.19
C PRO A 298 8.30 -14.21 18.29
N VAL A 299 7.18 -14.79 17.88
CA VAL A 299 6.94 -16.23 17.79
C VAL A 299 6.34 -16.50 16.41
N ALA A 300 6.91 -17.45 15.68
CA ALA A 300 6.44 -17.83 14.36
C ALA A 300 6.23 -19.34 14.23
N TYR A 301 5.16 -19.74 13.54
CA TYR A 301 4.98 -21.11 13.07
C TYR A 301 5.71 -21.29 11.74
N VAL A 302 6.45 -22.39 11.61
CA VAL A 302 7.28 -22.70 10.43
C VAL A 302 6.72 -23.96 9.73
N PRO A 303 5.99 -23.79 8.61
CA PRO A 303 5.34 -24.90 7.89
C PRO A 303 6.27 -25.65 6.93
N PHE A 304 7.56 -25.34 6.89
CA PHE A 304 8.54 -25.93 5.98
C PHE A 304 9.83 -26.33 6.70
N ARG A 305 10.63 -27.20 6.07
CA ARG A 305 11.97 -27.55 6.56
C ARG A 305 12.90 -26.35 6.48
N THR A 306 13.66 -26.09 7.52
CA THR A 306 14.41 -24.84 7.62
C THR A 306 15.72 -24.98 8.41
N THR A 307 16.53 -23.94 8.35
CA THR A 307 17.64 -23.70 9.27
C THR A 307 17.49 -22.32 9.89
N VAL A 308 18.14 -22.05 11.02
CA VAL A 308 18.03 -20.74 11.68
C VAL A 308 19.39 -20.19 12.05
N ASN A 309 19.45 -18.89 12.30
CA ASN A 309 20.65 -18.22 12.82
C ASN A 309 20.81 -18.40 14.35
N GLN A 310 21.92 -17.89 14.92
CA GLN A 310 22.20 -18.01 16.37
C GLN A 310 21.23 -17.23 17.30
N ASP A 311 20.46 -16.30 16.74
CA ASP A 311 19.57 -15.41 17.49
C ASP A 311 18.20 -16.03 17.74
N ILE A 312 17.91 -17.12 17.02
CA ILE A 312 16.63 -17.83 17.04
C ILE A 312 16.79 -19.16 17.75
N LYS A 313 15.75 -19.53 18.49
CA LYS A 313 15.55 -20.88 19.03
C LYS A 313 14.31 -21.47 18.39
N VAL A 314 14.39 -22.75 18.03
CA VAL A 314 13.29 -23.49 17.41
C VAL A 314 12.90 -24.64 18.31
N LEU A 315 11.60 -24.77 18.55
CA LEU A 315 10.99 -25.86 19.27
C LEU A 315 10.46 -26.89 18.26
N ILE A 316 11.02 -28.09 18.32
CA ILE A 316 10.44 -29.28 17.73
C ILE A 316 9.47 -29.86 18.75
N VAL A 317 8.18 -29.63 18.51
CA VAL A 317 7.10 -29.98 19.44
C VAL A 317 6.99 -31.50 19.55
N LYS A 318 6.86 -32.01 20.78
CA LYS A 318 6.76 -33.47 21.01
C LYS A 318 5.42 -34.03 20.53
N GLU A 319 5.39 -35.33 20.29
CA GLU A 319 4.15 -36.05 20.00
C GLU A 319 3.09 -35.83 21.10
N GLY A 320 1.83 -35.77 20.70
CA GLY A 320 0.70 -35.51 21.60
C GLY A 320 0.42 -34.04 21.87
N LEU A 321 1.19 -33.11 21.29
CA LEU A 321 0.93 -31.67 21.29
C LEU A 321 0.74 -31.13 19.88
N SER A 322 -0.14 -30.15 19.72
CA SER A 322 -0.29 -29.41 18.47
C SER A 322 0.73 -28.27 18.41
N ALA A 323 1.58 -28.28 17.39
CA ALA A 323 2.55 -27.20 17.20
C ALA A 323 1.88 -25.83 16.96
N ARG A 324 0.73 -25.82 16.28
CA ARG A 324 -0.12 -24.64 16.11
C ARG A 324 -0.65 -24.12 17.45
N TYR A 325 -1.08 -25.01 18.35
CA TYR A 325 -1.50 -24.60 19.68
C TYR A 325 -0.36 -23.98 20.47
N VAL A 326 0.82 -24.62 20.47
CA VAL A 326 2.02 -24.12 21.17
C VAL A 326 2.42 -22.74 20.65
N PHE A 327 2.36 -22.54 19.33
CA PHE A 327 2.56 -21.25 18.69
C PHE A 327 1.61 -20.16 19.24
N HIS A 328 0.29 -20.41 19.22
CA HIS A 328 -0.71 -19.46 19.76
C HIS A 328 -0.52 -19.19 21.25
N ALA A 329 -0.22 -20.21 22.03
CA ALA A 329 0.05 -20.10 23.46
C ALA A 329 1.28 -19.22 23.73
N LEU A 330 2.41 -19.49 23.06
CA LEU A 330 3.62 -18.70 23.22
C LEU A 330 3.44 -17.24 22.78
N GLN A 331 2.61 -16.97 21.76
CA GLN A 331 2.23 -15.60 21.42
C GLN A 331 1.40 -14.94 22.52
N SER A 332 0.38 -15.61 23.03
CA SER A 332 -0.49 -15.07 24.08
C SER A 332 0.28 -14.72 25.36
N TYR A 333 1.23 -15.58 25.76
CA TYR A 333 2.07 -15.36 26.95
C TYR A 333 3.33 -14.54 26.66
N GLY A 334 3.57 -14.17 25.40
CA GLY A 334 4.84 -13.62 24.93
C GLY A 334 5.28 -12.35 25.66
N GLU A 335 4.36 -11.42 25.93
CA GLU A 335 4.68 -10.20 26.67
C GLU A 335 5.10 -10.47 28.11
N ASN A 336 4.47 -11.44 28.78
CA ASN A 336 4.84 -11.83 30.14
C ASN A 336 6.19 -12.53 30.15
N ILE A 337 6.39 -13.50 29.25
CA ILE A 337 7.68 -14.20 29.06
C ILE A 337 8.80 -13.18 28.82
N ARG A 338 8.60 -12.23 27.90
CA ARG A 338 9.60 -11.20 27.59
C ARG A 338 9.96 -10.36 28.80
N LYS A 339 8.96 -9.89 29.55
CA LYS A 339 9.19 -9.03 30.73
C LYS A 339 9.90 -9.76 31.85
N THR A 340 9.57 -11.02 32.11
CA THR A 340 10.14 -11.80 33.23
C THR A 340 11.49 -12.44 32.91
N THR A 341 11.80 -12.64 31.62
CA THR A 341 13.02 -13.34 31.19
C THR A 341 14.08 -12.43 30.57
N LYS A 342 13.83 -11.13 30.42
CA LYS A 342 14.79 -10.18 29.85
C LYS A 342 16.09 -10.12 30.65
N LYS A 343 17.24 -10.17 29.95
CA LYS A 343 18.56 -9.93 30.54
C LYS A 343 18.77 -8.44 30.79
N GLN A 344 19.38 -8.10 31.93
CA GLN A 344 19.79 -6.72 32.23
C GLN A 344 21.22 -6.45 31.71
N GLY A 345 21.45 -5.26 31.16
CA GLY A 345 22.81 -4.74 30.90
C GLY A 345 23.52 -5.22 29.62
N GLY A 346 22.85 -5.85 28.66
CA GLY A 346 23.44 -6.22 27.37
C GLY A 346 23.38 -5.11 26.32
N THR A 347 24.38 -5.01 25.43
CA THR A 347 24.40 -4.06 24.30
C THR A 347 23.27 -4.31 23.29
N VAL A 348 22.79 -5.57 23.19
CA VAL A 348 21.65 -5.98 22.36
C VAL A 348 20.62 -6.69 23.24
N ASP A 349 19.35 -6.32 23.12
CA ASP A 349 18.25 -6.92 23.88
C ASP A 349 18.24 -8.45 23.68
N SER A 350 18.19 -9.18 24.80
CA SER A 350 18.31 -10.64 24.83
C SER A 350 17.48 -11.23 25.98
N LEU A 351 17.06 -12.48 25.81
CA LEU A 351 16.36 -13.25 26.85
C LEU A 351 17.30 -14.22 27.56
N ASP A 352 17.06 -14.42 28.84
CA ASP A 352 17.62 -15.53 29.60
C ASP A 352 16.83 -16.79 29.25
N PHE A 353 17.38 -17.55 28.31
CA PHE A 353 16.70 -18.73 27.78
C PHE A 353 16.44 -19.80 28.84
N GLN A 354 17.22 -19.88 29.93
CA GLN A 354 16.91 -20.79 31.02
C GLN A 354 15.63 -20.38 31.75
N LYS A 355 15.41 -19.07 31.94
CA LYS A 355 14.15 -18.56 32.48
C LYS A 355 12.98 -18.75 31.51
N VAL A 356 13.23 -18.64 30.20
CA VAL A 356 12.20 -18.97 29.18
C VAL A 356 11.79 -20.42 29.29
N LEU A 357 12.75 -21.35 29.34
CA LEU A 357 12.50 -22.79 29.47
C LEU A 357 11.72 -23.14 30.75
N ALA A 358 11.98 -22.43 31.85
CA ALA A 358 11.32 -22.63 33.13
C ALA A 358 9.90 -22.00 33.22
N TYR A 359 9.52 -21.12 32.28
CA TYR A 359 8.19 -20.51 32.29
C TYR A 359 7.14 -21.57 31.96
N GLU A 360 5.99 -21.54 32.64
CA GLU A 360 4.91 -22.50 32.44
C GLU A 360 3.75 -21.90 31.64
N ILE A 361 3.21 -22.69 30.71
CA ILE A 361 2.01 -22.34 29.94
C ILE A 361 0.95 -23.44 30.12
N PRO A 362 -0.36 -23.10 29.99
CA PRO A 362 -1.41 -24.11 30.04
C PRO A 362 -1.35 -24.99 28.79
N VAL A 363 -1.49 -26.30 28.99
CA VAL A 363 -1.53 -27.29 27.91
C VAL A 363 -2.72 -28.23 28.15
N PRO A 364 -3.85 -28.04 27.42
CA PRO A 364 -5.02 -28.88 27.56
C PRO A 364 -4.83 -30.21 26.83
N ALA A 365 -5.83 -31.10 26.91
CA ALA A 365 -5.86 -32.30 26.09
C ALA A 365 -5.82 -31.96 24.59
N LEU A 366 -5.23 -32.84 23.78
CA LEU A 366 -4.94 -32.59 22.36
C LEU A 366 -6.19 -32.26 21.53
N ASP A 367 -7.33 -32.87 21.85
CA ASP A 367 -8.62 -32.58 21.21
C ASP A 367 -9.06 -31.12 21.45
N VAL A 368 -8.86 -30.62 22.67
CA VAL A 368 -9.14 -29.22 23.02
C VAL A 368 -8.14 -28.29 22.34
N GLN A 369 -6.85 -28.66 22.29
CA GLN A 369 -5.83 -27.90 21.55
C GLN A 369 -6.25 -27.70 20.09
N ASN A 370 -6.66 -28.78 19.41
CA ASN A 370 -7.06 -28.72 18.00
C ASN A 370 -8.31 -27.86 17.78
N ARG A 371 -9.31 -27.93 18.68
CA ARG A 371 -10.49 -27.06 18.61
C ARG A 371 -10.16 -25.59 18.81
N LEU A 372 -9.22 -25.28 19.70
CA LEU A 372 -8.73 -23.92 19.90
C LEU A 372 -7.99 -23.42 18.66
N VAL A 373 -7.12 -24.26 18.08
CA VAL A 373 -6.39 -23.95 16.85
C VAL A 373 -7.35 -23.66 15.70
N GLU A 374 -8.39 -24.47 15.49
CA GLU A 374 -9.36 -24.24 14.42
C GLU A 374 -10.01 -22.85 14.51
N VAL A 375 -10.35 -22.41 15.72
CA VAL A 375 -10.90 -21.06 15.92
C VAL A 375 -9.83 -19.99 15.66
N LEU A 376 -8.65 -20.15 16.26
CA LEU A 376 -7.60 -19.12 16.22
C LEU A 376 -6.99 -18.95 14.83
N ASP A 377 -6.73 -20.04 14.11
CA ASP A 377 -6.21 -20.02 12.74
C ASP A 377 -7.21 -19.37 11.77
N ASN A 378 -8.51 -19.69 11.89
CA ASN A 378 -9.55 -19.04 11.07
C ASN A 378 -9.58 -17.51 11.25
N PHE A 379 -9.39 -17.01 12.48
CA PHE A 379 -9.31 -15.58 12.74
C PHE A 379 -7.99 -14.96 12.26
N GLU A 380 -6.86 -15.67 12.42
CA GLU A 380 -5.55 -15.23 11.96
C GLU A 380 -5.56 -15.03 10.45
N THR A 381 -6.06 -16.00 9.67
CA THR A 381 -6.19 -15.89 8.21
C THR A 381 -6.94 -14.61 7.80
N ILE A 382 -8.07 -14.28 8.44
CA ILE A 382 -8.83 -13.06 8.11
C ILE A 382 -8.02 -11.77 8.37
N CYS A 383 -7.18 -11.76 9.42
CA CYS A 383 -6.49 -10.55 9.89
C CYS A 383 -5.09 -10.34 9.30
N SER A 384 -4.41 -11.41 8.88
CA SER A 384 -3.00 -11.37 8.46
C SER A 384 -2.74 -11.84 7.05
N ASP A 385 -3.71 -12.47 6.37
CA ASP A 385 -3.51 -12.93 5.01
C ASP A 385 -3.42 -11.74 4.04
N LEU A 386 -2.27 -11.62 3.37
CA LEU A 386 -1.96 -10.57 2.41
C LEU A 386 -2.58 -10.80 1.03
N LYS A 387 -3.17 -11.97 0.79
CA LYS A 387 -3.78 -12.39 -0.49
C LYS A 387 -5.31 -12.39 -0.42
N ILE A 388 -5.89 -12.75 0.73
CA ILE A 388 -7.36 -12.86 0.89
C ILE A 388 -7.93 -12.16 2.13
N GLY A 389 -7.09 -11.61 3.01
CA GLY A 389 -7.52 -10.94 4.23
C GLY A 389 -7.78 -9.45 4.08
N LEU A 390 -8.16 -8.80 5.17
CA LEU A 390 -8.39 -7.34 5.22
C LEU A 390 -7.19 -6.49 4.72
N PRO A 391 -5.91 -6.86 4.95
CA PRO A 391 -4.79 -6.15 4.35
C PRO A 391 -4.81 -6.14 2.81
N ALA A 392 -5.17 -7.27 2.20
CA ALA A 392 -5.30 -7.39 0.74
C ALA A 392 -6.43 -6.49 0.22
N GLU A 393 -7.55 -6.42 0.95
CA GLU A 393 -8.64 -5.51 0.62
C GLU A 393 -8.20 -4.05 0.73
N ILE A 394 -7.49 -3.65 1.79
CA ILE A 394 -6.98 -2.28 1.95
C ILE A 394 -6.03 -1.92 0.81
N GLU A 395 -5.08 -2.81 0.46
CA GLU A 395 -4.16 -2.57 -0.66
C GLU A 395 -4.91 -2.46 -1.99
N ALA A 396 -5.89 -3.34 -2.23
CA ALA A 396 -6.73 -3.27 -3.42
C ALA A 396 -7.54 -1.97 -3.50
N ARG A 397 -8.11 -1.51 -2.37
CA ARG A 397 -8.83 -0.23 -2.28
C ARG A 397 -7.92 0.96 -2.50
N GLN A 398 -6.69 0.92 -2.00
CA GLN A 398 -5.68 1.96 -2.24
C GLN A 398 -5.31 2.04 -3.72
N LYS A 399 -5.01 0.90 -4.36
CA LYS A 399 -4.74 0.84 -5.81
C LYS A 399 -5.93 1.32 -6.64
N GLN A 400 -7.14 0.90 -6.26
CA GLN A 400 -8.38 1.33 -6.89
C GLN A 400 -8.58 2.84 -6.76
N TYR A 401 -8.32 3.41 -5.57
CA TYR A 401 -8.37 4.85 -5.34
C TYR A 401 -7.35 5.60 -6.21
N GLU A 402 -6.11 5.14 -6.27
CA GLU A 402 -5.05 5.76 -7.10
C GLU A 402 -5.43 5.75 -8.58
N PHE A 403 -5.90 4.61 -9.08
CA PHE A 403 -6.38 4.45 -10.44
C PHE A 403 -7.54 5.41 -10.75
N TYR A 404 -8.56 5.47 -9.89
CA TYR A 404 -9.71 6.35 -10.11
C TYR A 404 -9.37 7.83 -9.96
N ARG A 405 -8.50 8.19 -9.02
CA ARG A 405 -7.96 9.55 -8.88
C ARG A 405 -7.31 9.98 -10.18
N ASP A 406 -6.41 9.16 -10.71
CA ASP A 406 -5.68 9.50 -11.92
C ASP A 406 -6.63 9.57 -13.12
N ALA A 407 -7.56 8.61 -13.26
CA ALA A 407 -8.57 8.62 -14.32
C ALA A 407 -9.46 9.88 -14.28
N LEU A 408 -9.94 10.28 -13.09
CA LEU A 408 -10.79 11.47 -12.92
C LEU A 408 -10.03 12.76 -13.24
N LEU A 409 -8.76 12.86 -12.82
CA LEU A 409 -7.93 14.04 -13.08
C LEU A 409 -7.54 14.14 -14.56
N THR A 410 -7.20 13.03 -15.21
CA THR A 410 -6.94 12.99 -16.66
C THR A 410 -8.19 13.34 -17.45
N TYR A 411 -9.35 12.80 -17.06
CA TYR A 411 -10.63 13.13 -17.69
C TYR A 411 -10.96 14.62 -17.55
N ALA A 412 -10.82 15.17 -16.35
CA ALA A 412 -11.01 16.60 -16.12
C ALA A 412 -10.05 17.44 -16.99
N ALA A 413 -8.79 17.05 -17.10
CA ALA A 413 -7.79 17.80 -17.86
C ALA A 413 -7.99 17.74 -19.39
N THR A 414 -8.45 16.60 -19.93
CA THR A 414 -8.39 16.32 -21.37
C THR A 414 -9.75 16.08 -22.03
N GLY A 415 -10.81 15.90 -21.25
CA GLY A 415 -12.11 15.44 -21.72
C GLY A 415 -12.12 13.98 -22.20
N LYS A 416 -11.04 13.23 -22.01
CA LYS A 416 -10.88 11.84 -22.43
C LYS A 416 -10.28 11.00 -21.29
N THR A 417 -10.66 9.74 -21.22
CA THR A 417 -9.98 8.77 -20.36
C THR A 417 -8.94 8.03 -21.21
N ILE A 418 -7.65 8.17 -20.89
CA ILE A 418 -6.60 7.38 -21.56
C ILE A 418 -6.46 6.07 -20.80
N LEU A 419 -6.71 4.95 -21.49
CA LEU A 419 -6.54 3.60 -20.97
C LEU A 419 -5.51 2.88 -21.82
N THR A 420 -4.62 2.12 -21.17
CA THR A 420 -3.71 1.19 -21.86
C THR A 420 -4.23 -0.23 -21.69
N ASP A 421 -3.95 -1.09 -22.68
CA ASP A 421 -4.64 -2.36 -22.98
C ASP A 421 -4.57 -3.48 -21.91
N ARG A 422 -4.07 -3.23 -20.70
CA ARG A 422 -3.68 -4.31 -19.77
C ARG A 422 -4.59 -4.57 -18.57
N GLN A 423 -5.86 -4.12 -18.56
CA GLN A 423 -6.70 -4.25 -17.37
C GLN A 423 -8.21 -4.41 -17.68
N THR A 424 -8.66 -5.59 -18.10
CA THR A 424 -10.07 -5.83 -18.48
C THR A 424 -11.03 -5.91 -17.28
N ASP A 425 -10.57 -6.32 -16.09
CA ASP A 425 -11.41 -6.33 -14.87
C ASP A 425 -11.49 -4.95 -14.20
N GLU A 426 -10.40 -4.18 -14.21
CA GLU A 426 -10.40 -2.80 -13.72
C GLU A 426 -11.15 -1.87 -14.67
N LEU A 427 -11.24 -2.21 -15.96
CA LEU A 427 -12.09 -1.55 -16.96
C LEU A 427 -13.57 -1.63 -16.58
N ASN A 428 -14.06 -2.76 -16.05
CA ASN A 428 -15.44 -2.88 -15.59
C ASN A 428 -15.69 -1.99 -14.35
N GLY A 429 -14.73 -1.94 -13.43
CA GLY A 429 -14.76 -1.03 -12.30
C GLY A 429 -14.74 0.44 -12.73
N LEU A 430 -13.95 0.80 -13.75
CA LEU A 430 -13.94 2.12 -14.35
C LEU A 430 -15.24 2.42 -15.06
N ILE A 431 -15.80 1.49 -15.83
CA ILE A 431 -17.08 1.65 -16.49
C ILE A 431 -18.19 1.85 -15.45
N LEU A 432 -18.19 1.10 -14.35
CA LEU A 432 -19.17 1.25 -13.27
C LEU A 432 -18.99 2.56 -12.49
N LEU A 433 -17.75 2.95 -12.18
CA LEU A 433 -17.48 4.26 -11.59
C LEU A 433 -17.89 5.37 -12.55
N CYS A 434 -17.56 5.21 -13.82
CA CYS A 434 -17.94 6.12 -14.87
C CYS A 434 -19.45 6.13 -15.06
N GLN A 435 -20.18 5.05 -14.88
CA GLN A 435 -21.64 5.05 -14.94
C GLN A 435 -22.26 5.66 -13.68
N TYR A 436 -21.65 5.45 -12.52
CA TYR A 436 -22.09 5.99 -11.23
C TYR A 436 -21.85 7.50 -11.13
N VAL A 437 -20.69 7.95 -11.57
CA VAL A 437 -20.30 9.37 -11.66
C VAL A 437 -20.96 10.00 -12.89
N PHE A 438 -20.95 9.29 -14.03
CA PHE A 438 -21.29 9.81 -15.37
C PHE A 438 -22.63 9.49 -16.01
N GLY A 439 -23.41 8.60 -15.41
CA GLY A 439 -24.65 8.11 -16.01
C GLY A 439 -24.39 7.37 -17.33
N PHE A 440 -25.45 6.95 -18.02
CA PHE A 440 -25.33 6.29 -19.31
C PHE A 440 -25.06 7.32 -20.43
N VAL A 441 -24.10 7.01 -21.30
CA VAL A 441 -23.93 7.69 -22.60
C VAL A 441 -24.74 6.91 -23.63
N PHE A 442 -25.82 7.52 -24.14
CA PHE A 442 -26.60 6.94 -25.21
C PHE A 442 -26.02 7.39 -26.54
N VAL A 443 -25.43 6.47 -27.29
CA VAL A 443 -25.03 6.67 -28.69
C VAL A 443 -26.00 5.94 -29.60
N THR A 444 -26.43 6.60 -30.68
CA THR A 444 -27.14 5.91 -31.75
C THR A 444 -26.17 5.03 -32.51
N LEU A 445 -26.60 3.83 -32.95
CA LEU A 445 -25.76 2.87 -33.66
C LEU A 445 -24.94 3.51 -34.81
N ASN A 446 -25.56 4.46 -35.52
CA ASN A 446 -24.95 5.22 -36.62
C ASN A 446 -23.72 6.09 -36.24
N MET A 447 -23.46 6.31 -34.95
CA MET A 447 -22.27 7.05 -34.48
C MET A 447 -21.04 6.17 -34.32
N ILE A 448 -21.23 4.86 -34.21
CA ILE A 448 -20.15 3.89 -33.93
C ILE A 448 -20.05 2.80 -35.00
N SER A 449 -21.01 2.73 -35.91
CA SER A 449 -20.96 1.87 -37.09
C SER A 449 -21.67 2.51 -38.28
N GLU A 450 -21.12 2.30 -39.47
CA GLU A 450 -21.79 2.67 -40.73
C GLU A 450 -22.71 1.53 -41.17
N ASN A 451 -24.00 1.83 -41.33
CA ASN A 451 -24.96 0.89 -41.88
C ASN A 451 -24.85 0.88 -43.42
N HIS A 452 -24.18 -0.15 -43.95
CA HIS A 452 -24.02 -0.37 -45.39
C HIS A 452 -25.11 -1.26 -46.02
N ASP A 453 -26.23 -1.51 -45.34
CA ASP A 453 -27.30 -2.35 -45.88
C ASP A 453 -27.84 -1.83 -47.23
N SER A 454 -27.84 -0.50 -47.42
CA SER A 454 -28.19 0.17 -48.69
C SER A 454 -27.18 0.00 -49.82
N LYS A 455 -25.94 -0.43 -49.52
CA LYS A 455 -24.89 -0.70 -50.52
C LYS A 455 -24.92 -2.16 -51.02
N ARG A 456 -25.80 -3.00 -50.47
CA ARG A 456 -25.99 -4.39 -50.95
C ARG A 456 -26.57 -4.36 -52.36
N LYS A 457 -25.82 -4.89 -53.34
CA LYS A 457 -26.36 -5.25 -54.65
C LYS A 457 -26.83 -6.71 -54.60
N PRO A 458 -28.14 -6.99 -54.57
CA PRO A 458 -28.64 -8.37 -54.59
C PRO A 458 -28.28 -9.03 -55.93
N ILE A 459 -27.63 -10.20 -55.87
CA ILE A 459 -27.37 -11.06 -57.03
C ILE A 459 -28.59 -11.96 -57.21
N THR A 460 -29.24 -11.87 -58.37
CA THR A 460 -30.37 -12.74 -58.72
C THR A 460 -29.91 -14.19 -58.75
N SER A 461 -30.78 -15.14 -58.38
CA SER A 461 -30.44 -16.57 -58.31
C SER A 461 -29.84 -17.11 -59.62
N SER A 462 -30.27 -16.59 -60.78
CA SER A 462 -29.74 -16.94 -62.10
C SER A 462 -28.26 -16.60 -62.31
N ASN A 463 -27.74 -15.63 -61.56
CA ASN A 463 -26.39 -15.09 -61.71
C ASN A 463 -25.46 -15.53 -60.57
N ARG A 464 -25.94 -16.42 -59.70
CA ARG A 464 -25.14 -17.02 -58.64
C ARG A 464 -24.40 -18.22 -59.21
N GLU A 465 -23.08 -18.19 -59.12
CA GLU A 465 -22.28 -19.40 -59.34
C GLU A 465 -22.23 -20.18 -58.02
N ALA A 466 -22.54 -21.47 -58.06
CA ALA A 466 -22.55 -22.32 -56.87
C ALA A 466 -21.14 -22.52 -56.30
N GLY A 467 -20.99 -22.49 -54.97
CA GLY A 467 -19.70 -22.71 -54.31
C GLY A 467 -19.82 -22.96 -52.81
N GLU A 468 -18.76 -22.67 -52.04
CA GLU A 468 -18.68 -23.04 -50.61
C GLU A 468 -19.07 -21.91 -49.65
N TYR A 469 -19.30 -20.68 -50.13
CA TYR A 469 -19.61 -19.54 -49.27
C TYR A 469 -21.12 -19.34 -49.07
N PRO A 470 -21.64 -19.30 -47.83
CA PRO A 470 -23.07 -19.15 -47.59
C PRO A 470 -23.59 -17.77 -48.01
N TYR A 471 -24.68 -17.75 -48.77
CA TYR A 471 -25.41 -16.56 -49.17
C TYR A 471 -26.64 -16.37 -48.27
N TYR A 472 -26.71 -15.24 -47.57
CA TYR A 472 -27.73 -14.97 -46.56
C TYR A 472 -28.91 -14.15 -47.12
N GLY A 473 -30.11 -14.64 -46.88
CA GLY A 473 -31.37 -13.93 -47.08
C GLY A 473 -32.02 -13.55 -45.74
N ALA A 474 -33.23 -12.98 -45.80
CA ALA A 474 -33.95 -12.49 -44.62
C ALA A 474 -34.25 -13.57 -43.55
N SER A 475 -34.24 -14.85 -43.94
CA SER A 475 -34.54 -16.01 -43.08
C SER A 475 -33.32 -16.88 -42.74
N GLY A 476 -32.10 -16.39 -43.00
CA GLY A 476 -30.85 -17.14 -42.80
C GLY A 476 -30.16 -17.52 -44.10
N ILE A 477 -29.38 -18.60 -44.11
CA ILE A 477 -28.67 -19.08 -45.31
C ILE A 477 -29.70 -19.57 -46.33
N VAL A 478 -29.68 -19.00 -47.54
CA VAL A 478 -30.61 -19.35 -48.62
C VAL A 478 -29.91 -19.95 -49.84
N ASP A 479 -28.57 -19.88 -49.92
CA ASP A 479 -27.78 -20.46 -51.02
C ASP A 479 -26.30 -20.59 -50.64
N TYR A 480 -25.47 -21.18 -51.51
CA TYR A 480 -24.01 -21.16 -51.39
C TYR A 480 -23.35 -20.79 -52.73
N VAL A 481 -22.38 -19.87 -52.71
CA VAL A 481 -21.80 -19.23 -53.91
C VAL A 481 -20.27 -19.36 -54.01
N SER A 482 -19.73 -19.30 -55.24
CA SER A 482 -18.31 -19.50 -55.58
C SER A 482 -17.39 -18.36 -55.13
N GLY A 483 -17.94 -17.18 -54.87
CA GLY A 483 -17.20 -16.02 -54.37
C GLY A 483 -18.11 -14.89 -53.92
N TYR A 484 -17.52 -13.84 -53.37
CA TYR A 484 -18.19 -12.61 -52.96
C TYR A 484 -17.56 -11.41 -53.69
N ALA A 485 -18.37 -10.47 -54.16
CA ALA A 485 -17.86 -9.20 -54.68
C ALA A 485 -17.62 -8.24 -53.50
N ILE A 486 -16.37 -8.12 -53.04
CA ILE A 486 -15.99 -7.01 -52.16
C ILE A 486 -15.90 -5.75 -53.02
N ILE A 487 -16.73 -4.75 -52.73
CA ILE A 487 -16.51 -3.41 -53.24
C ILE A 487 -15.47 -2.77 -52.30
N GLU A 488 -14.22 -2.78 -52.76
CA GLU A 488 -13.04 -2.02 -52.30
C GLU A 488 -12.57 -2.19 -50.85
N GLU A 489 -11.24 -2.08 -50.70
CA GLU A 489 -10.49 -2.18 -49.44
C GLU A 489 -11.03 -1.22 -48.38
N ILE A 490 -11.37 -1.77 -47.21
CA ILE A 490 -11.52 -0.97 -45.99
C ILE A 490 -10.09 -0.67 -45.51
N GLU A 491 -9.55 0.50 -45.86
CA GLU A 491 -8.44 1.08 -45.12
C GLU A 491 -8.90 1.32 -43.68
N VAL A 492 -8.46 0.45 -42.77
CA VAL A 492 -8.57 0.71 -41.33
C VAL A 492 -7.43 1.66 -40.97
N GLY A 493 -7.72 2.96 -40.95
CA GLY A 493 -6.83 3.96 -40.36
C GLY A 493 -6.67 3.70 -38.87
N VAL A 494 -5.42 3.46 -38.45
CA VAL A 494 -4.99 3.30 -37.04
C VAL A 494 -5.18 4.59 -36.26
#